data_AF-A0A5B8BYS7-F1
#
_entry.id   AF-A0A5B8BYS7-F1
#
_cell.length_a   1.000
_cell.length_b   1.000
_cell.length_c   1.000
_cell.angle_alpha   90.00
_cell.angle_beta   90.00
_cell.angle_gamma   90.00
#
_symmetry.space_group_name_H-M   'P 1'
#
loop_
_entity.id
_entity.type
_entity.pdbx_description
1 polymer ?
#
loop_
_entity_poly.entity_id
_entity_poly.type
_entity_poly.pdbx_seq_one_letter_code
_entity_poly.pdbx_strand_id
1 'polypeptide(L)'
;MAVEQVPLSEQAHSLGPAQYGEPVTRPDEPPPVRAWIHTRTGHEAVDGVAVAWTPRAVRLRYTDGHGREGFAWVWANAVARR
;
A
#
# COMPACT_ATOMS: atom_id res chain seq x y z
N MET A 1 6.07 21.51 -0.01
CA MET A 1 6.03 20.81 -1.31
C MET A 1 4.80 19.92 -1.27
N ALA A 2 3.80 20.16 -2.11
CA ALA A 2 2.63 19.28 -2.18
C ALA A 2 3.06 17.98 -2.87
N VAL A 3 2.94 16.84 -2.18
CA VAL A 3 3.18 15.55 -2.81
C VAL A 3 1.99 15.28 -3.74
N GLU A 4 2.27 15.07 -5.02
CA GLU A 4 1.25 14.72 -5.99
C GLU A 4 0.71 13.33 -5.67
N GLN A 5 -0.62 13.20 -5.59
CA GLN A 5 -1.25 11.91 -5.37
C GLN A 5 -1.37 11.15 -6.68
N VAL A 6 -1.19 9.82 -6.63
CA VAL A 6 -1.44 8.96 -7.79
C VAL A 6 -2.91 9.15 -8.22
N PRO A 7 -3.19 9.49 -9.50
CA PRO A 7 -4.55 9.59 -10.01
C PRO A 7 -5.33 8.30 -9.77
N LEU A 8 -6.64 8.39 -9.49
CA LEU A 8 -7.46 7.19 -9.19
C LEU A 8 -7.41 6.13 -10.31
N SER A 9 -7.26 6.55 -11.56
CA SER A 9 -7.11 5.67 -12.73
C SER A 9 -5.79 4.90 -12.80
N GLU A 10 -4.81 5.30 -11.99
CA GLU A 10 -3.45 4.75 -11.94
C GLU A 10 -3.10 4.20 -10.55
N GLN A 11 -3.95 4.41 -9.55
CA GLN A 11 -3.77 3.85 -8.22
C GLN A 11 -3.80 2.33 -8.26
N ALA A 12 -2.99 1.75 -7.37
CA ALA A 12 -3.08 0.34 -7.03
C ALA A 12 -4.51 -0.04 -6.60
N HIS A 13 -4.96 -1.19 -7.11
CA HIS A 13 -6.15 -1.85 -6.61
C HIS A 13 -5.98 -2.13 -5.11
N SER A 14 -6.85 -1.49 -4.32
CA SER A 14 -6.87 -1.64 -2.86
C SER A 14 -7.94 -2.64 -2.45
N LEU A 15 -7.61 -3.49 -1.47
CA LEU A 15 -8.62 -4.29 -0.78
C LEU A 15 -9.65 -3.38 -0.11
N GLY A 16 -10.93 -3.76 -0.20
CA GLY A 16 -12.04 -3.11 0.49
C GLY A 16 -12.17 -3.57 1.96
N PRO A 17 -13.03 -2.91 2.76
CA PRO A 17 -13.21 -3.21 4.18
C PRO A 17 -13.50 -4.67 4.51
N ALA A 18 -14.39 -5.31 3.75
CA ALA A 18 -14.72 -6.71 3.95
C ALA A 18 -13.53 -7.66 3.66
N GLN A 19 -12.54 -7.22 2.87
CA GLN A 19 -11.39 -8.03 2.49
C GLN A 19 -10.21 -7.86 3.46
N TYR A 20 -9.87 -6.63 3.85
CA TYR A 20 -8.77 -6.39 4.78
C TYR A 20 -9.15 -6.75 6.23
N GLY A 21 -10.43 -6.60 6.61
CA GLY A 21 -10.97 -7.05 7.89
C GLY A 21 -10.56 -6.20 9.11
N GLU A 22 -10.74 -6.76 10.30
CA GLU A 22 -10.45 -6.13 11.60
C GLU A 22 -9.72 -7.14 12.52
N PRO A 23 -9.01 -6.70 13.58
CA PRO A 23 -8.77 -5.31 13.97
C PRO A 23 -7.68 -4.64 13.12
N VAL A 24 -7.83 -3.34 12.86
CA VAL A 24 -6.79 -2.51 12.25
C VAL A 24 -5.82 -1.99 13.31
N THR A 25 -4.56 -2.39 13.20
CA THR A 25 -3.44 -1.85 13.98
C THR A 25 -2.76 -0.73 13.20
N ARG A 26 -2.38 0.35 13.90
CA ARG A 26 -1.62 1.47 13.34
C ARG A 26 -0.34 1.66 14.16
N PRO A 27 0.84 1.63 13.53
CA PRO A 27 2.08 1.94 14.22
C PRO A 27 2.21 3.45 14.46
N ASP A 28 2.89 3.82 15.54
CA ASP A 28 3.35 5.20 15.73
C ASP A 28 4.44 5.56 14.71
N GLU A 29 5.33 4.61 14.43
CA GLU A 29 6.39 4.73 13.41
C GLU A 29 6.17 3.69 12.29
N PRO A 30 5.72 4.12 11.09
CA PRO A 30 5.47 3.22 9.96
C PRO A 30 6.76 2.52 9.48
N PRO A 31 6.88 1.18 9.59
CA PRO A 31 8.09 0.49 9.16
C PRO A 31 8.20 0.48 7.62
N PRO A 32 9.43 0.54 7.09
CA PRO A 32 9.67 0.41 5.66
C PRO A 32 9.33 -1.00 5.18
N VAL A 33 8.66 -1.09 4.04
CA VAL A 33 8.25 -2.36 3.43
C VAL A 33 8.42 -2.30 1.92
N ARG A 34 8.55 -3.47 1.31
CA ARG A 34 8.41 -3.64 -0.13
C ARG A 34 7.16 -4.44 -0.40
N ALA A 35 6.31 -3.96 -1.31
CA ALA A 35 5.03 -4.59 -1.58
C ALA A 35 4.80 -4.76 -3.08
N TRP A 36 4.16 -5.86 -3.44
CA TRP A 36 3.59 -6.04 -4.78
C TRP A 36 2.21 -5.40 -4.83
N ILE A 37 2.06 -4.42 -5.72
CA ILE A 37 0.79 -3.77 -6.00
C ILE A 37 0.31 -4.18 -7.40
N HIS A 38 -1.01 -4.16 -7.58
CA HIS A 38 -1.63 -4.36 -8.87
C HIS A 38 -2.22 -3.04 -9.34
N THR A 39 -1.73 -2.51 -10.45
CA THR A 39 -2.22 -1.29 -11.10
C THR A 39 -2.83 -1.64 -12.45
N ARG A 40 -3.40 -0.65 -13.13
CA ARG A 40 -3.93 -0.81 -14.50
C ARG A 40 -2.87 -1.30 -15.50
N THR A 41 -1.60 -0.98 -15.29
CA THR A 41 -0.50 -1.36 -16.19
C THR A 41 0.09 -2.73 -15.88
N GLY A 42 -0.23 -3.32 -14.73
CA GLY A 42 0.19 -4.67 -14.35
C GLY A 42 0.54 -4.80 -12.88
N HIS A 43 1.43 -5.74 -12.57
CA HIS A 43 1.97 -5.92 -11.23
C HIS A 43 3.34 -5.25 -11.13
N GLU A 44 3.55 -4.47 -10.08
CA GLU A 44 4.83 -3.84 -9.80
C GLU A 44 5.19 -3.95 -8.33
N ALA A 45 6.50 -4.02 -8.05
CA ALA A 45 7.04 -4.02 -6.71
C ALA A 45 7.46 -2.60 -6.32
N VAL A 46 6.78 -2.03 -5.33
CA VAL A 46 7.04 -0.68 -4.83
C VAL A 46 7.67 -0.70 -3.45
N ASP A 47 8.54 0.26 -3.21
CA ASP A 47 9.00 0.59 -1.86
C ASP A 47 7.97 1.53 -1.21
N GLY A 48 7.76 1.37 0.09
CA GLY A 48 6.83 2.19 0.85
C GLY A 48 6.95 1.98 2.35
N VAL A 49 5.93 2.42 3.08
CA VAL A 49 5.81 2.18 4.52
C VAL A 49 4.47 1.55 4.87
N ALA A 50 4.46 0.67 5.86
CA ALA A 50 3.24 0.08 6.39
C ALA A 50 2.59 1.04 7.40
N VAL A 51 1.53 1.72 6.99
CA VAL A 51 0.83 2.71 7.83
C VAL A 51 -0.30 2.12 8.66
N ALA A 52 -0.75 0.91 8.32
CA ALA A 52 -1.66 0.10 9.12
C ALA A 52 -1.57 -1.36 8.70
N TRP A 53 -2.05 -2.28 9.53
CA TRP A 53 -2.22 -3.68 9.15
C TRP A 53 -3.34 -4.36 9.92
N THR A 54 -3.81 -5.46 9.37
CA THR A 54 -4.67 -6.45 10.01
C THR A 54 -3.95 -7.79 9.98
N PRO A 55 -4.51 -8.87 10.56
CA PRO A 55 -3.94 -10.21 10.37
C PRO A 55 -3.85 -10.68 8.91
N ARG A 56 -4.60 -10.06 7.99
CA ARG A 56 -4.73 -10.50 6.59
C ARG A 56 -4.11 -9.55 5.58
N ALA A 57 -4.00 -8.27 5.91
CA ALA A 57 -3.67 -7.23 4.94
C ALA A 57 -2.83 -6.13 5.57
N VAL A 58 -2.13 -5.37 4.73
CA VAL A 58 -1.30 -4.24 5.12
C VAL A 58 -1.72 -3.04 4.30
N ARG A 59 -1.93 -1.91 4.97
CA ARG A 59 -2.11 -0.62 4.33
C ARG A 59 -0.76 0.01 4.11
N LEU A 60 -0.44 0.22 2.85
CA LEU A 60 0.80 0.83 2.40
C LEU A 60 0.57 2.31 2.14
N ARG A 61 1.61 3.10 2.37
CA ARG A 61 1.85 4.37 1.69
C ARG A 61 3.08 4.15 0.81
N TYR A 62 2.91 4.23 -0.50
CA TYR A 62 3.95 3.92 -1.48
C TYR A 62 4.16 5.10 -2.40
N THR A 63 5.31 5.09 -3.07
CA THR A 63 5.63 6.02 -4.14
C THR A 63 5.72 5.24 -5.45
N ASP A 64 5.01 5.69 -6.48
CA ASP A 64 5.07 5.06 -7.79
C ASP A 64 6.34 5.45 -8.58
N GLY A 65 6.52 4.88 -9.77
CA GLY A 65 7.65 5.19 -10.65
C GLY A 65 7.74 6.65 -11.13
N HIS A 66 6.70 7.47 -10.89
CA HIS A 66 6.64 8.88 -11.23
C HIS A 66 6.84 9.81 -10.01
N GLY A 67 7.11 9.25 -8.82
CA GLY A 67 7.32 10.04 -7.61
C GLY A 67 6.02 10.47 -6.93
N ARG A 68 4.87 9.89 -7.32
CA ARG A 68 3.55 10.23 -6.76
C ARG A 68 3.22 9.30 -5.60
N GLU A 69 2.55 9.83 -4.58
CA GLU A 69 2.18 9.05 -3.41
C GLU A 69 0.80 8.40 -3.57
N GLY A 70 0.73 7.11 -3.25
CA GLY A 70 -0.50 6.33 -3.25
C GLY A 70 -0.70 5.60 -1.93
N PHE A 71 -1.95 5.22 -1.68
CA PHE A 71 -2.32 4.36 -0.57
C PHE A 71 -3.06 3.14 -1.09
N ALA A 72 -2.72 1.96 -0.58
CA ALA A 72 -3.45 0.75 -0.91
C ALA A 72 -3.41 -0.24 0.24
N TRP A 73 -4.52 -0.95 0.43
CA TRP A 73 -4.52 -2.20 1.18
C TRP A 73 -4.14 -3.34 0.24
N VAL A 74 -3.12 -4.09 0.62
CA VAL A 74 -2.70 -5.31 -0.07
C VAL A 74 -2.74 -6.49 0.89
N TRP A 75 -2.78 -7.70 0.36
CA TRP A 75 -2.68 -8.90 1.19
C TRP A 75 -1.31 -8.96 1.89
N ALA A 76 -1.28 -9.45 3.13
CA ALA A 76 -0.05 -9.50 3.92
C ALA A 76 1.07 -10.33 3.27
N ASN A 77 0.70 -11.35 2.48
CA ASN A 77 1.66 -12.16 1.71
C ASN A 77 2.24 -11.44 0.49
N ALA A 78 1.65 -10.31 0.06
CA ALA A 78 2.21 -9.45 -0.99
C ALA A 78 3.26 -8.47 -0.44
N VAL A 79 3.51 -8.47 0.87
CA VAL A 79 4.41 -7.54 1.55
C VAL A 79 5.62 -8.28 2.11
N ALA A 80 6.81 -7.80 1.75
CA ALA A 80 8.07 -8.18 2.34
C ALA A 80 8.56 -7.07 3.27
N ARG A 81 8.98 -7.45 4.48
CA ARG A 81 9.71 -6.54 5.38
C ARG A 81 11.14 -6.36 4.83
N ARG A 82 11.64 -5.13 4.92
CA ARG A 82 13.04 -4.83 4.57
C ARG A 82 13.95 -5.04 5.77
#